data_AF-A0AAW2ICP8-F1
#
_entry.id   AF-A0AAW2ICP8-F1
#
_cell.length_a   1.000
_cell.length_b   1.000
_cell.length_c   1.000
_cell.angle_alpha   90.00
_cell.angle_beta   90.00
_cell.angle_gamma   90.00
#
_symmetry.space_group_name_H-M   'P 1'
#
loop_
_entity.id
_entity.type
_entity.pdbx_description
1 polymer ?
#
loop_
_entity_poly.entity_id
_entity_poly.type
_entity_poly.pdbx_seq_one_letter_code
_entity_poly.pdbx_strand_id
1 'polypeptide(L)'
;MDDQVCPRCKTTKYRNPSLKLMVNVCGHALCESCVDLLFLKGSGACPDCGVALRRSNFRVQLFEDPLVEKEVDIRKRVLKDFNKKEEDFASLAEYNNYLEEVETIIFNLTNNIDVIETNKRIEQYKKENKDIILKNKNKIGKEEYELEEILEEEKIQEETRKKLLAQEEKEEKEKKLKAKEALIDELIFSLTLMPRPLRLLLDCLVLRIMEEKVEAQE
;
A
#
# COMPACT_ATOMS: atom_id res chain seq x y z
N MET A 1 -20.89 14.07 -0.07
CA MET A 1 -19.66 13.77 -0.83
C MET A 1 -19.89 14.32 -2.21
N ASP A 2 -19.31 15.48 -2.51
CA ASP A 2 -19.45 16.08 -3.82
C ASP A 2 -18.51 15.35 -4.79
N ASP A 3 -19.08 14.70 -5.80
CA ASP A 3 -18.32 13.95 -6.78
C ASP A 3 -17.34 14.90 -7.49
N GLN A 4 -16.04 14.62 -7.40
CA GLN A 4 -15.04 15.35 -8.16
C GLN A 4 -15.35 15.25 -9.66
N VAL A 5 -15.48 16.42 -10.27
CA VAL A 5 -15.83 16.56 -11.67
C VAL A 5 -14.64 17.10 -12.44
N CYS A 6 -14.32 16.48 -13.57
CA CYS A 6 -13.33 17.08 -14.46
C CYS A 6 -13.89 18.37 -15.10
N PRO A 7 -13.21 19.53 -15.01
CA PRO A 7 -13.74 20.80 -15.50
C PRO A 7 -13.94 20.83 -17.03
N ARG A 8 -13.20 20.01 -17.77
CA ARG A 8 -13.25 19.97 -19.24
C ARG A 8 -14.33 19.05 -19.80
N CYS A 9 -14.42 17.81 -19.32
CA CYS A 9 -15.35 16.81 -19.84
C CYS A 9 -16.62 16.64 -19.01
N LYS A 10 -16.65 17.25 -17.81
CA LYS A 10 -17.75 17.14 -16.83
C LYS A 10 -18.10 15.70 -16.44
N THR A 11 -17.22 14.75 -16.71
CA THR A 11 -17.37 13.35 -16.30
C THR A 11 -17.02 13.23 -14.83
N THR A 12 -17.83 12.48 -14.09
CA THR A 12 -17.64 12.16 -12.68
C THR A 12 -17.16 10.72 -12.52
N LYS A 13 -16.59 10.41 -11.35
CA LYS A 13 -16.22 9.05 -10.97
C LYS A 13 -17.42 8.10 -10.95
N TYR A 14 -18.62 8.61 -10.65
CA TYR A 14 -19.87 7.83 -10.72
C TYR A 14 -20.16 7.29 -12.12
N ARG A 15 -19.95 8.11 -13.17
CA ARG A 15 -20.21 7.70 -14.56
C ARG A 15 -19.13 6.77 -15.12
N ASN A 16 -17.89 6.93 -14.65
CA ASN A 16 -16.77 6.08 -15.06
C ASN A 16 -15.91 5.74 -13.83
N PRO A 17 -16.08 4.54 -13.24
CA PRO A 17 -15.33 4.11 -12.06
C PRO A 17 -13.81 4.07 -12.27
N SER A 18 -13.36 3.90 -13.51
CA SER A 18 -11.94 3.86 -13.90
C SER A 18 -11.35 5.24 -14.16
N LEU A 19 -12.11 6.32 -13.94
CA LEU A 19 -11.66 7.70 -14.16
C LEU A 19 -10.55 8.06 -13.16
N LYS A 20 -9.34 8.29 -13.69
CA LYS A 20 -8.22 8.84 -12.93
C LYS A 20 -8.17 10.36 -13.12
N LEU A 21 -8.27 11.09 -12.02
CA LEU A 21 -8.02 12.52 -11.99
C LEU A 21 -6.54 12.76 -11.74
N MET A 22 -6.01 13.79 -12.40
CA MET A 22 -4.63 14.22 -12.30
C MET A 22 -4.57 15.69 -11.89
N VAL A 23 -3.70 16.01 -10.94
CA VAL A 23 -3.46 17.38 -10.48
C VAL A 23 -2.19 17.93 -11.14
N ASN A 24 -2.24 19.20 -11.53
CA ASN A 24 -1.10 19.92 -12.08
C ASN A 24 -0.38 20.80 -11.03
N VAL A 25 0.69 21.47 -11.42
CA VAL A 25 1.48 22.35 -10.52
C VAL A 25 0.69 23.53 -9.94
N CYS A 26 -0.38 23.97 -10.58
CA CYS A 26 -1.22 25.05 -10.05
C CYS A 26 -2.31 24.56 -9.09
N GLY A 27 -2.50 23.23 -8.95
CA GLY A 27 -3.52 22.65 -8.06
C GLY A 27 -4.89 22.45 -8.70
N HIS A 28 -4.99 22.45 -10.04
CA HIS A 28 -6.22 22.13 -10.76
C HIS A 28 -6.23 20.67 -11.21
N ALA A 29 -7.38 20.02 -11.05
CA ALA A 29 -7.57 18.61 -11.40
C ALA A 29 -8.15 18.45 -12.82
N LEU A 30 -7.59 17.54 -13.60
CA LEU A 30 -8.01 17.18 -14.95
C LEU A 30 -8.04 15.66 -15.12
N CYS A 31 -8.97 15.15 -15.91
CA CYS A 31 -9.03 13.71 -16.19
C CYS A 31 -7.87 13.25 -17.09
N GLU A 32 -7.40 12.01 -16.95
CA GLU A 32 -6.30 11.45 -17.78
C GLU A 32 -6.53 11.67 -19.29
N SER A 33 -7.71 11.34 -19.80
CA SER A 33 -8.04 11.57 -21.22
C SER A 33 -8.09 13.05 -21.61
N CYS A 34 -8.42 13.93 -20.66
CA CYS A 34 -8.45 15.38 -20.85
C CYS A 34 -7.05 15.96 -20.95
N VAL A 35 -6.09 15.40 -20.18
CA VAL A 35 -4.67 15.74 -20.22
C VAL A 35 -4.07 15.34 -21.56
N ASP A 36 -4.34 14.12 -22.04
CA ASP A 36 -3.84 13.67 -23.34
C ASP A 36 -4.37 14.54 -24.48
N LEU A 37 -5.67 14.85 -24.49
CA LEU A 37 -6.28 15.74 -25.45
C LEU A 37 -5.76 17.19 -25.36
N LEU A 38 -5.30 17.64 -24.19
CA LEU A 38 -4.72 18.97 -24.00
C LEU A 38 -3.38 19.07 -24.75
N PHE A 39 -2.53 18.04 -24.63
CA PHE A 39 -1.22 17.99 -25.28
C PHE A 39 -1.29 17.66 -26.78
N LEU A 40 -2.31 16.91 -27.24
CA LEU A 40 -2.53 16.69 -28.67
C LEU A 40 -2.84 17.98 -29.43
N LYS A 41 -3.50 18.94 -28.80
CA LYS A 41 -3.80 20.26 -29.40
C LYS A 41 -2.60 21.20 -29.40
N GLY A 42 -1.48 20.81 -28.77
CA GLY A 42 -0.28 21.64 -28.60
C GLY A 42 -0.42 22.76 -27.57
N SER A 43 -1.61 22.99 -27.01
CA SER A 43 -1.85 23.98 -25.96
C SER A 43 -1.54 23.36 -24.59
N GLY A 44 -0.33 23.53 -24.08
CA GLY A 44 0.06 23.09 -22.74
C GLY A 44 -0.50 23.95 -21.60
N ALA A 45 -1.42 24.90 -21.84
CA ALA A 45 -1.87 25.82 -20.80
C ALA A 45 -2.96 25.20 -19.91
N CYS A 46 -2.94 25.53 -18.61
CA CYS A 46 -3.99 25.17 -17.68
C CYS A 46 -5.33 25.84 -18.09
N PRO A 47 -6.46 25.12 -18.16
CA PRO A 47 -7.76 25.71 -18.50
C PRO A 47 -8.26 26.76 -17.50
N ASP A 48 -7.92 26.64 -16.22
CA ASP A 48 -8.47 27.52 -15.17
C ASP A 48 -7.61 28.76 -14.93
N CYS A 49 -6.27 28.64 -14.97
CA CYS A 49 -5.35 29.74 -14.67
C CYS A 49 -4.38 30.11 -15.79
N GLY A 50 -4.41 29.42 -16.95
CA GLY A 50 -3.58 29.76 -18.11
C GLY A 50 -2.08 29.47 -17.97
N VAL A 51 -1.61 28.96 -16.83
CA VAL A 51 -0.19 28.62 -16.61
C VAL A 51 0.28 27.58 -17.62
N ALA A 52 1.45 27.78 -18.21
CA ALA A 52 2.06 26.81 -19.11
C ALA A 52 2.49 25.55 -18.35
N LEU A 53 1.90 24.41 -18.72
CA LEU A 53 2.13 23.09 -18.14
C LEU A 53 2.94 22.20 -19.09
N ARG A 54 3.68 21.27 -18.50
CA ARG A 54 4.36 20.16 -19.18
C ARG A 54 3.72 18.85 -18.79
N ARG A 55 3.76 17.83 -19.66
CA ARG A 55 3.16 16.52 -19.38
C ARG A 55 3.75 15.86 -18.13
N SER A 56 5.04 16.06 -17.88
CA SER A 56 5.74 15.61 -16.67
C SER A 56 5.21 16.21 -15.37
N ASN A 57 4.48 17.32 -15.44
CA ASN A 57 4.02 18.07 -14.27
C ASN A 57 2.62 17.66 -13.81
N PHE A 58 2.02 16.65 -14.45
CA PHE A 58 0.78 16.03 -14.02
C PHE A 58 1.06 14.83 -13.14
N ARG A 59 0.32 14.73 -12.03
CA ARG A 59 0.37 13.61 -11.08
C ARG A 59 -1.02 13.07 -10.84
N VAL A 60 -1.15 11.79 -10.52
CA VAL A 60 -2.45 11.20 -10.14
C VAL A 60 -2.90 11.79 -8.81
N GLN A 61 -4.16 12.18 -8.73
CA GLN A 61 -4.81 12.67 -7.52
C GLN A 61 -5.11 11.50 -6.58
N LEU A 62 -4.60 11.56 -5.35
CA LEU A 62 -4.87 10.61 -4.28
C LEU A 62 -5.89 11.18 -3.29
N PHE A 63 -5.85 12.50 -3.04
CA PHE A 63 -6.74 13.18 -2.09
C PHE A 63 -7.95 13.84 -2.75
N GLU A 64 -9.03 14.00 -2.00
CA GLU A 64 -10.25 14.68 -2.48
C GLU A 64 -10.04 16.18 -2.72
N ASP A 65 -9.12 16.82 -2.00
CA ASP A 65 -8.85 18.24 -2.16
C ASP A 65 -7.60 18.48 -3.04
N PRO A 66 -7.75 19.15 -4.20
CA PRO A 66 -6.61 19.49 -5.07
C PRO A 66 -5.60 20.44 -4.40
N LEU A 67 -6.04 21.24 -3.42
CA LEU A 67 -5.18 22.13 -2.65
C LEU A 67 -4.22 21.35 -1.75
N VAL A 68 -4.71 20.30 -1.08
CA VAL A 68 -3.88 19.41 -0.25
C VAL A 68 -2.81 18.74 -1.12
N GLU A 69 -3.17 18.30 -2.33
CA GLU A 69 -2.19 17.76 -3.29
C GLU A 69 -1.14 18.78 -3.72
N LYS A 70 -1.50 20.05 -3.86
CA LYS A 70 -0.55 21.13 -4.17
C LYS A 70 0.41 21.33 -3.00
N GLU A 71 -0.12 21.42 -1.78
CA GLU A 71 0.64 21.61 -0.54
C GLU A 71 1.60 20.45 -0.28
N VAL A 72 1.13 19.19 -0.37
CA VAL A 72 1.95 17.99 -0.14
C VAL A 72 3.16 17.94 -1.07
N ASP A 73 2.99 18.33 -2.34
CA ASP A 73 4.10 18.37 -3.28
C ASP A 73 5.10 19.50 -2.99
N ILE A 74 4.60 20.68 -2.66
CA ILE A 74 5.45 21.80 -2.25
C ILE A 74 6.23 21.41 -1.00
N ARG A 75 5.57 20.83 0.01
CA ARG A 75 6.19 20.33 1.23
C ARG A 75 7.25 19.28 0.93
N LYS A 76 6.96 18.26 0.11
CA LYS A 76 7.95 17.26 -0.33
C LYS A 76 9.16 17.89 -1.03
N ARG A 77 8.95 18.93 -1.83
CA ARG A 77 10.04 19.64 -2.52
C ARG A 77 10.89 20.46 -1.56
N VAL A 78 10.26 21.21 -0.65
CA VAL A 78 10.95 22.03 0.35
C VAL A 78 11.73 21.15 1.32
N LEU A 79 11.12 20.09 1.88
CA LEU A 79 11.79 19.18 2.81
C LEU A 79 13.00 18.43 2.22
N LYS A 80 13.03 18.22 0.88
CA LYS A 80 14.23 17.68 0.21
C LYS A 80 15.44 18.61 0.30
N ASP A 81 15.21 19.90 0.46
CA ASP A 81 16.25 20.92 0.55
C ASP A 81 16.47 21.36 2.01
N PHE A 82 15.41 21.37 2.82
CA PHE A 82 15.40 21.68 4.25
C PHE A 82 15.42 20.39 5.07
N ASN A 83 16.59 19.75 5.13
CA ASN A 83 16.78 18.43 5.77
C ASN A 83 17.63 18.46 7.05
N LYS A 84 17.59 19.56 7.81
CA LYS A 84 18.25 19.65 9.12
C LYS A 84 17.39 18.95 10.18
N LYS A 85 18.02 18.13 11.04
CA LYS A 85 17.36 17.45 12.16
C LYS A 85 17.57 18.25 13.46
N GLU A 86 16.84 17.92 14.51
CA GLU A 86 17.00 18.55 15.84
C GLU A 86 18.46 18.47 16.36
N GLU A 87 19.16 17.38 16.03
CA GLU A 87 20.58 17.14 16.34
C GLU A 87 21.53 18.23 15.80
N ASP A 88 21.12 18.94 14.73
CA ASP A 88 21.94 19.96 14.05
C ASP A 88 21.85 21.35 14.72
N PHE A 89 21.02 21.52 15.75
CA PHE A 89 20.78 22.80 16.42
C PHE A 89 21.29 22.81 17.86
N ALA A 90 21.65 24.00 18.35
CA ALA A 90 22.17 24.16 19.72
C ALA A 90 21.04 24.16 20.78
N SER A 91 19.81 24.52 20.37
CA SER A 91 18.65 24.55 21.25
C SER A 91 17.36 24.13 20.54
N LEU A 92 16.41 23.60 21.31
CA LEU A 92 15.07 23.27 20.82
C LEU A 92 14.31 24.50 20.28
N ALA A 93 14.57 25.69 20.85
CA ALA A 93 13.95 26.93 20.38
C ALA A 93 14.39 27.30 18.96
N GLU A 94 15.68 27.13 18.64
CA GLU A 94 16.19 27.34 17.28
C GLU A 94 15.61 26.34 16.27
N TYR A 95 15.48 25.08 16.68
CA TYR A 95 14.85 24.05 15.84
C TYR A 95 13.38 24.37 15.56
N ASN A 96 12.61 24.78 16.58
CA ASN A 96 11.21 25.16 16.39
C ASN A 96 11.06 26.40 15.49
N ASN A 97 11.93 27.41 15.67
CA ASN A 97 11.95 28.58 14.78
C ASN A 97 12.26 28.17 13.33
N TYR A 98 13.19 27.23 13.13
CA TYR A 98 13.50 26.68 11.81
C TYR A 98 12.28 25.96 11.18
N LEU A 99 11.55 25.16 11.95
CA LEU A 99 10.34 24.50 11.46
C LEU A 99 9.25 25.52 11.09
N GLU A 100 9.07 26.58 11.88
CA GLU A 100 8.12 27.65 11.60
C GLU A 100 8.51 28.42 10.31
N GLU A 101 9.80 28.68 10.09
CA GLU A 101 10.30 29.27 8.84
C GLU A 101 10.00 28.38 7.63
N VAL A 102 10.20 27.06 7.76
CA VAL A 102 9.89 26.10 6.70
C VAL A 102 8.39 26.10 6.39
N GLU A 103 7.53 26.12 7.40
CA GLU A 103 6.08 26.14 7.19
C GLU A 103 5.62 27.48 6.58
N THR A 104 6.23 28.59 6.98
CA THR A 104 5.99 29.91 6.36
C THR A 104 6.32 29.88 4.86
N ILE A 105 7.44 29.26 4.48
CA ILE A 105 7.83 29.09 3.07
C ILE A 105 6.80 28.23 2.32
N ILE A 106 6.35 27.12 2.91
CA ILE A 106 5.35 26.22 2.30
C ILE A 106 4.02 26.95 2.13
N PHE A 107 3.58 27.69 3.14
CA PHE A 107 2.34 28.46 3.11
C PHE A 107 2.36 29.54 2.01
N ASN A 108 3.46 30.29 1.91
CA ASN A 108 3.64 31.31 0.89
C ASN A 108 3.58 30.71 -0.52
N LEU A 109 4.28 29.60 -0.76
CA LEU A 109 4.27 28.91 -2.05
C LEU A 109 2.91 28.29 -2.39
N THR A 110 2.18 27.79 -1.39
CA THR A 110 0.87 27.16 -1.59
C THR A 110 -0.18 28.19 -1.99
N ASN A 111 -0.18 29.35 -1.34
CA ASN A 111 -1.12 30.46 -1.61
C ASN A 111 -0.66 31.42 -2.72
N ASN A 112 0.53 31.19 -3.28
CA ASN A 112 1.19 32.06 -4.27
C ASN A 112 1.45 33.49 -3.76
N ILE A 113 1.76 33.63 -2.47
CA ILE A 113 2.17 34.90 -1.84
C ILE A 113 3.69 35.01 -1.97
N ASP A 114 4.19 36.14 -2.48
CA ASP A 114 5.63 36.46 -2.56
C ASP A 114 6.52 35.31 -3.08
N VAL A 115 6.04 34.63 -4.14
CA VAL A 115 6.69 33.45 -4.73
C VAL A 115 8.12 33.75 -5.19
N ILE A 116 8.37 34.95 -5.71
CA ILE A 116 9.69 35.34 -6.23
C ILE A 116 10.70 35.46 -5.08
N GLU A 117 10.33 36.16 -4.01
CA GLU A 117 11.19 36.35 -2.84
C GLU A 117 11.43 35.03 -2.11
N THR A 118 10.37 34.25 -1.92
CA THR A 118 10.43 32.94 -1.28
C THR A 118 11.36 31.98 -2.06
N ASN A 119 11.24 31.94 -3.39
CA ASN A 119 12.15 31.13 -4.21
C ASN A 119 13.61 31.61 -4.13
N LYS A 120 13.83 32.93 -4.08
CA LYS A 120 15.18 33.49 -3.91
C LYS A 120 15.79 33.09 -2.56
N ARG A 121 15.00 33.10 -1.48
CA ARG A 121 15.41 32.62 -0.15
C ARG A 121 15.76 31.13 -0.17
N ILE A 122 14.95 30.31 -0.84
CA ILE A 122 15.24 28.87 -1.03
C ILE A 122 16.55 28.67 -1.81
N GLU A 123 16.77 29.41 -2.90
CA GLU A 123 18.01 29.30 -3.68
C GLU A 123 19.25 29.72 -2.89
N GLN A 124 19.14 30.78 -2.09
CA GLN A 124 20.22 31.20 -1.21
C GLN A 124 20.53 30.12 -0.16
N TYR A 125 19.51 29.60 0.51
CA TYR A 125 19.65 28.52 1.48
C TYR A 125 20.33 27.28 0.87
N LYS A 126 19.93 26.90 -0.36
CA LYS A 126 20.55 25.79 -1.11
C LYS A 126 22.03 25.99 -1.37
N LYS A 127 22.44 27.22 -1.72
CA LYS A 127 23.85 27.53 -1.99
C LYS A 127 24.68 27.47 -0.71
N GLU A 128 24.17 28.04 0.38
CA GLU A 128 24.87 28.11 1.66
C GLU A 128 24.97 26.73 2.35
N ASN A 129 23.93 25.90 2.24
CA ASN A 129 23.84 24.62 2.96
C ASN A 129 24.08 23.39 2.07
N LYS A 130 24.61 23.56 0.85
CA LYS A 130 24.74 22.49 -0.16
C LYS A 130 25.42 21.23 0.39
N ASP A 131 26.52 21.40 1.13
CA ASP A 131 27.30 20.28 1.65
C ASP A 131 26.59 19.55 2.80
N ILE A 132 25.89 20.31 3.66
CA ILE A 132 25.07 19.76 4.74
C ILE A 132 23.91 18.97 4.16
N ILE A 133 23.23 19.52 3.14
CA ILE A 133 22.12 18.88 2.46
C ILE A 133 22.56 17.54 1.86
N LEU A 134 23.72 17.50 1.20
CA LEU A 134 24.24 16.28 0.58
C LEU A 134 24.60 15.23 1.62
N LYS A 135 25.25 15.62 2.73
CA LYS A 135 25.57 14.69 3.84
C LYS A 135 24.30 14.10 4.45
N ASN A 136 23.30 14.93 4.74
CA ASN A 136 22.05 14.48 5.34
C ASN A 136 21.24 13.59 4.38
N LYS A 137 21.26 13.87 3.07
CA LYS A 137 20.66 12.97 2.06
C LYS A 137 21.32 11.59 2.04
N ASN A 138 22.65 11.54 2.13
CA ASN A 138 23.36 10.26 2.17
C ASN A 138 23.09 9.49 3.47
N LYS A 139 22.91 10.18 4.61
CA LYS A 139 22.51 9.55 5.88
C LYS A 139 21.11 8.93 5.77
N ILE A 140 20.14 9.69 5.27
CA ILE A 140 18.76 9.20 5.06
C ILE A 140 18.73 7.99 4.12
N GLY A 141 19.46 8.02 3.00
CA GLY A 141 19.48 6.89 2.07
C GLY A 141 20.08 5.61 2.66
N LYS A 142 20.98 5.71 3.65
CA LYS A 142 21.48 4.55 4.39
C LYS A 142 20.45 4.03 5.39
N GLU A 143 19.84 4.93 6.16
CA GLU A 143 18.75 4.60 7.11
C GLU A 143 17.58 3.91 6.38
N GLU A 144 17.20 4.38 5.19
CA GLU A 144 16.16 3.77 4.35
C GLU A 144 16.55 2.35 3.88
N TYR A 145 17.80 2.16 3.45
CA TYR A 145 18.29 0.85 3.01
C TYR A 145 18.33 -0.18 4.16
N GLU A 146 18.82 0.24 5.33
CA GLU A 146 18.82 -0.61 6.55
C GLU A 146 17.40 -1.03 6.95
N LEU A 147 16.43 -0.11 6.83
CA LEU A 147 15.03 -0.42 7.11
C LEU A 147 14.44 -1.40 6.09
N GLU A 148 14.77 -1.27 4.81
CA GLU A 148 14.35 -2.21 3.76
C GLU A 148 14.88 -3.63 4.01
N GLU A 149 16.13 -3.76 4.44
CA GLU A 149 16.77 -5.05 4.78
C GLU A 149 16.03 -5.74 5.94
N ILE A 150 15.73 -5.00 7.02
CA ILE A 150 14.97 -5.53 8.16
C ILE A 150 13.58 -6.02 7.73
N LEU A 151 12.88 -5.25 6.90
CA LEU A 151 11.55 -5.63 6.41
C LEU A 151 11.59 -6.87 5.50
N GLU A 152 12.66 -7.06 4.74
CA GLU A 152 12.85 -8.26 3.92
C GLU A 152 13.12 -9.49 4.79
N GLU A 153 13.96 -9.36 5.81
CA GLU A 153 14.21 -10.41 6.79
C GLU A 153 12.92 -10.83 7.51
N GLU A 154 12.12 -9.87 7.99
CA GLU A 154 10.85 -10.15 8.65
C GLU A 154 9.88 -10.92 7.74
N LYS A 155 9.80 -10.57 6.44
CA LYS A 155 8.98 -11.29 5.47
C LYS A 155 9.46 -12.72 5.27
N ILE A 156 10.78 -12.93 5.13
CA ILE A 156 11.35 -14.27 4.96
C ILE A 156 11.06 -15.13 6.19
N GLN A 157 11.21 -14.57 7.39
CA GLN A 157 10.89 -15.26 8.65
C GLN A 157 9.41 -15.63 8.72
N GLU A 158 8.51 -14.71 8.37
CA GLU A 158 7.07 -14.97 8.36
C GLU A 158 6.69 -16.06 7.36
N GLU A 159 7.23 -16.02 6.14
CA GLU A 159 7.01 -17.05 5.12
C GLU A 159 7.53 -18.41 5.56
N THR A 160 8.71 -18.45 6.17
CA THR A 160 9.31 -19.69 6.68
C THR A 160 8.45 -20.26 7.79
N ARG A 161 7.97 -19.43 8.72
CA ARG A 161 7.04 -19.84 9.78
C ARG A 161 5.75 -20.41 9.21
N LYS A 162 5.16 -19.76 8.21
CA LYS A 162 3.96 -20.24 7.51
C LYS A 162 4.19 -21.59 6.83
N LYS A 163 5.33 -21.78 6.17
CA LYS A 163 5.70 -23.05 5.52
C LYS A 163 5.87 -24.18 6.53
N LEU A 164 6.53 -23.92 7.67
CA LEU A 164 6.70 -24.91 8.74
C LEU A 164 5.35 -25.35 9.31
N LEU A 165 4.47 -24.41 9.67
CA LEU A 165 3.12 -24.73 10.16
C LEU A 165 2.30 -25.55 9.16
N ALA A 166 2.36 -25.18 7.88
CA ALA A 166 1.65 -25.93 6.83
C ALA A 166 2.22 -27.34 6.65
N GLN A 167 3.53 -27.54 6.85
CA GLN A 167 4.16 -28.86 6.81
C GLN A 167 3.76 -29.70 8.02
N GLU A 168 3.79 -29.14 9.23
CA GLU A 168 3.33 -29.81 10.45
C GLU A 168 1.87 -30.25 10.35
N GLU A 169 0.98 -29.39 9.82
CA GLU A 169 -0.44 -29.72 9.61
C GLU A 169 -0.62 -30.87 8.60
N LYS A 170 0.18 -30.90 7.52
CA LYS A 170 0.18 -31.99 6.54
C LYS A 170 0.65 -33.30 7.18
N GLU A 171 1.76 -33.27 7.91
CA GLU A 171 2.29 -34.45 8.60
C GLU A 171 1.30 -34.98 9.66
N GLU A 172 0.60 -34.11 10.38
CA GLU A 172 -0.43 -34.50 11.32
C GLU A 172 -1.63 -35.16 10.61
N LYS A 173 -2.07 -34.60 9.48
CA LYS A 173 -3.13 -35.20 8.64
C LYS A 173 -2.73 -36.57 8.09
N GLU A 174 -1.49 -36.71 7.61
CA GLU A 174 -0.98 -37.99 7.12
C GLU A 174 -0.87 -39.04 8.23
N LYS A 175 -0.40 -38.66 9.43
CA LYS A 175 -0.36 -39.55 10.61
C LYS A 175 -1.77 -40.00 11.00
N LYS A 176 -2.74 -39.08 11.00
CA LYS A 176 -4.17 -39.40 11.25
C LYS A 176 -4.75 -40.34 10.19
N LEU A 177 -4.40 -40.16 8.91
CA LEU A 177 -4.85 -41.03 7.83
C LEU A 177 -4.27 -42.45 7.99
N LYS A 178 -2.95 -42.56 8.18
CA LYS A 178 -2.26 -43.84 8.40
C LYS A 178 -2.79 -44.59 9.62
N ALA A 179 -3.08 -43.87 10.71
CA ALA A 179 -3.69 -44.47 11.90
C ALA A 179 -5.11 -45.00 11.63
N LYS A 180 -5.92 -44.28 10.82
CA LYS A 180 -7.24 -44.76 10.39
C LYS A 180 -7.14 -46.01 9.50
N GLU A 181 -6.22 -46.02 8.54
CA GLU A 181 -5.98 -47.16 7.65
C GLU A 181 -5.54 -48.40 8.44
N ALA A 182 -4.57 -48.25 9.36
CA ALA A 182 -4.13 -49.35 10.21
C ALA A 182 -5.26 -49.93 11.08
N LEU A 183 -6.14 -49.07 11.60
CA LEU A 183 -7.32 -49.49 12.37
C LEU A 183 -8.32 -50.28 11.49
N ILE A 184 -8.52 -49.84 10.25
CA ILE A 184 -9.36 -50.55 9.27
C ILE A 184 -8.75 -51.91 8.94
N ASP A 185 -7.44 -51.98 8.69
CA ASP A 185 -6.74 -53.23 8.38
C ASP A 185 -6.80 -54.22 9.54
N GLU A 186 -6.66 -53.76 10.78
CA GLU A 186 -6.81 -54.58 11.98
C GLU A 186 -8.23 -55.14 12.14
N LEU A 187 -9.25 -54.31 11.87
CA LEU A 187 -10.65 -54.74 11.84
C LEU A 187 -10.89 -55.79 10.73
N ILE A 188 -10.36 -55.57 9.52
CA ILE A 188 -10.47 -56.52 8.40
C ILE A 188 -9.75 -57.84 8.71
N PHE A 189 -8.57 -57.78 9.34
CA PHE A 189 -7.81 -58.95 9.75
C PHE A 189 -8.58 -59.78 10.80
N SER A 190 -9.17 -59.11 11.80
CA SER A 190 -10.02 -59.78 12.79
C SER A 190 -11.26 -60.46 12.17
N LEU A 191 -11.84 -59.86 11.12
CA LEU A 191 -12.97 -60.41 10.36
C LEU A 191 -12.60 -61.57 9.44
N THR A 192 -11.34 -61.69 9.04
CA THR A 192 -10.86 -62.77 8.14
C THR A 192 -10.35 -63.99 8.89
N LEU A 193 -9.91 -63.83 10.14
CA LEU A 193 -9.57 -64.92 11.07
C LEU A 193 -10.79 -65.58 11.72
N MET A 194 -11.97 -64.98 11.60
CA MET A 194 -13.23 -65.56 12.08
C MET A 194 -13.64 -66.76 11.21
N PRO A 195 -13.93 -67.94 11.79
CA PRO A 195 -14.44 -69.08 11.03
C PRO A 195 -15.74 -68.69 10.32
N ARG A 196 -15.90 -69.12 9.05
CA ARG A 196 -17.03 -68.80 8.15
C ARG A 196 -18.42 -68.65 8.81
N PRO A 197 -18.86 -69.51 9.75
CA PRO A 197 -20.17 -69.34 10.41
C PRO A 197 -20.30 -68.05 11.27
N LEU A 198 -19.23 -67.59 11.92
CA LEU A 198 -19.23 -66.36 12.72
C LEU A 198 -19.23 -65.10 11.86
N ARG A 199 -18.60 -65.17 10.68
CA ARG A 199 -18.57 -64.05 9.71
C ARG A 199 -19.96 -63.76 9.13
N LEU A 200 -20.72 -64.81 8.78
CA LEU A 200 -22.11 -64.72 8.33
C LEU A 200 -23.05 -64.14 9.41
N LEU A 201 -22.80 -64.44 10.69
CA LEU A 201 -23.56 -63.87 11.80
C LEU A 201 -23.28 -62.38 12.00
N LEU A 202 -22.02 -61.95 11.86
CA LEU A 202 -21.65 -60.54 11.94
C LEU A 202 -22.23 -59.74 10.77
N ASP A 203 -22.16 -60.26 9.54
CA ASP A 203 -22.73 -59.59 8.35
C ASP A 203 -24.26 -59.42 8.48
N CYS A 204 -24.97 -60.44 9.00
CA CYS A 204 -26.41 -60.34 9.31
C CYS A 204 -26.72 -59.33 10.42
N LEU A 205 -25.86 -59.20 11.44
CA LEU A 205 -26.01 -58.23 12.53
C LEU A 205 -25.76 -56.81 12.05
N VAL A 206 -24.74 -56.58 11.22
CA VAL A 206 -24.45 -55.28 10.63
C VAL A 206 -25.59 -54.83 9.73
N LEU A 207 -26.13 -55.72 8.88
CA LEU A 207 -27.29 -55.42 8.02
C LEU A 207 -28.53 -55.01 8.84
N ARG A 208 -28.87 -55.74 9.90
CA ARG A 208 -29.99 -55.38 10.79
C ARG A 208 -29.79 -54.02 11.48
N ILE A 209 -28.57 -53.73 11.95
CA ILE A 209 -28.26 -52.45 12.60
C ILE A 209 -28.32 -51.29 11.57
N MET A 210 -27.95 -51.55 10.31
CA MET A 210 -28.08 -50.55 9.25
C MET A 210 -29.55 -50.30 8.88
N GLU A 211 -30.38 -51.34 8.82
CA GLU A 211 -31.84 -51.22 8.61
C GLU A 211 -32.50 -50.41 9.74
N GLU A 212 -32.21 -50.72 11.01
CA GLU A 212 -32.73 -49.98 12.16
C GLU A 212 -32.30 -48.50 12.20
N LYS A 213 -31.09 -48.18 11.71
CA LYS A 213 -30.61 -46.78 11.64
C LYS A 213 -31.25 -45.99 10.50
N VAL A 214 -31.62 -46.64 9.40
CA VAL A 214 -32.33 -46.01 8.27
C VAL A 214 -33.77 -45.71 8.69
N GLU A 215 -34.42 -46.61 9.41
CA GLU A 215 -35.77 -46.39 9.97
C GLU A 215 -35.81 -45.31 11.06
N ALA A 216 -34.71 -45.03 11.75
CA ALA A 216 -34.62 -44.01 12.80
C ALA A 216 -34.30 -42.59 12.30
N GLN A 217 -34.04 -42.39 10.99
CA GLN A 217 -33.80 -41.07 10.39
C GLN A 217 -35.00 -40.54 9.57
N GLU A 218 -36.08 -41.30 9.44
CA GLU A 218 -37.41 -40.86 8.95
C GLU A 218 -38.31 -40.41 10.11
#